data_AF-A0A552M548-F1
#
_entry.id   AF-A0A552M548-F1
#
_cell.length_a   1.000
_cell.length_b   1.000
_cell.length_c   1.000
_cell.angle_alpha   90.00
_cell.angle_beta   90.00
_cell.angle_gamma   90.00
#
_symmetry.space_group_name_H-M   'P 1'
#
loop_
_entity.id
_entity.type
_entity.pdbx_description
1 polymer ?
#
loop_
_entity_poly.entity_id
_entity_poly.type
_entity_poly.pdbx_seq_one_letter_code
_entity_poly.pdbx_strand_id
1 'polypeptide(L)'
;TAASPIPPNGEASWIEDLVQKKIIDNWESQDEPEHLRTIRDRLLNSHRSQLLLRLYERILREKEVIAEDSPPEKELLLSGLVIKDQGWLRVHNPIYQAIFNLDWLARAKST
;
A
#
# COMPACT_ATOMS: atom_id res chain seq x y z
N THR A 1 17.93 -16.83 20.01
CA THR A 1 18.77 -16.13 19.01
C THR A 1 19.13 -14.78 19.57
N ALA A 2 20.41 -14.44 19.67
CA ALA A 2 20.82 -13.12 20.13
C ALA A 2 20.42 -12.08 19.08
N ALA A 3 19.65 -11.06 19.48
CA ALA A 3 19.33 -9.95 18.60
C ALA A 3 20.64 -9.26 18.20
N SER A 4 20.89 -9.13 16.90
CA SER A 4 22.03 -8.34 16.42
C SER A 4 21.87 -6.90 16.93
N PRO A 5 22.90 -6.31 17.55
CA PRO A 5 22.80 -4.96 18.06
C PRO A 5 22.59 -3.99 16.89
N ILE A 6 21.78 -2.96 17.12
CA ILE A 6 21.57 -1.88 16.15
C ILE A 6 22.90 -1.12 16.02
N PRO A 7 23.44 -0.96 14.80
CA PRO A 7 24.70 -0.26 14.60
C PRO A 7 24.54 1.24 14.89
N PRO A 8 25.41 1.86 15.71
CA PRO A 8 25.36 3.29 15.97
C PRO A 8 25.65 4.08 14.67
N ASN A 9 24.81 5.06 14.36
CA ASN A 9 24.79 5.82 13.09
C ASN A 9 24.42 4.98 11.84
N GLY A 10 23.92 3.76 12.03
CA GLY A 10 23.44 2.86 10.96
C GLY A 10 21.98 2.47 11.10
N GLU A 11 21.24 3.13 12.01
CA GLU A 11 19.87 2.82 12.38
C GLU A 11 18.92 2.91 11.17
N ALA A 12 19.10 3.92 10.31
CA ALA A 12 18.25 4.13 9.14
C ALA A 12 18.34 2.94 8.15
N SER A 13 19.56 2.54 7.78
CA SER A 13 19.78 1.39 6.89
C SER A 13 19.34 0.09 7.55
N TRP A 14 19.56 -0.06 8.85
CA TRP A 14 19.09 -1.23 9.60
C TRP A 14 17.56 -1.34 9.61
N ILE A 15 16.84 -0.23 9.78
CA ILE A 15 15.37 -0.19 9.73
C ILE A 15 14.89 -0.48 8.30
N GLU A 16 15.50 0.12 7.29
CA GLU A 16 15.18 -0.13 5.88
C GLU A 16 15.31 -1.63 5.55
N ASP A 17 16.43 -2.24 5.92
CA ASP A 17 16.68 -3.67 5.77
C ASP A 17 15.64 -4.53 6.48
N LEU A 18 15.26 -4.14 7.70
CA LEU A 18 14.27 -4.86 8.49
C LEU A 18 12.90 -4.80 7.82
N VAL A 19 12.45 -3.61 7.43
CA VAL A 19 11.15 -3.39 6.77
C VAL A 19 11.12 -4.14 5.44
N GLN A 20 12.20 -4.07 4.65
CA GLN A 20 12.30 -4.79 3.39
C GLN A 20 12.14 -6.30 3.60
N LYS A 21 12.95 -6.89 4.48
CA LYS A 21 13.00 -8.36 4.67
C LYS A 21 11.77 -8.93 5.37
N LYS A 22 11.17 -8.16 6.30
CA LYS A 22 10.10 -8.66 7.19
C LYS A 22 8.70 -8.21 6.82
N ILE A 23 8.57 -7.17 6.01
CA ILE A 23 7.25 -6.59 5.69
C ILE A 23 7.01 -6.57 4.19
N ILE A 24 7.99 -6.16 3.36
CA ILE A 24 7.79 -5.96 1.93
C ILE A 24 8.04 -7.26 1.14
N ASP A 25 9.17 -7.92 1.40
CA ASP A 25 9.54 -9.17 0.73
C ASP A 25 8.57 -10.29 1.12
N ASN A 26 7.98 -10.98 0.14
CA ASN A 26 7.00 -12.05 0.38
C ASN A 26 5.87 -11.66 1.35
N TRP A 27 5.46 -10.39 1.34
CA TRP A 27 4.48 -9.82 2.27
C TRP A 27 3.22 -10.67 2.39
N GLU A 28 2.76 -11.25 1.27
CA GLU A 28 1.53 -12.04 1.23
C GLU A 28 1.58 -13.27 2.15
N SER A 29 2.75 -13.91 2.26
CA SER A 29 2.99 -15.03 3.17
C SER A 29 3.35 -14.61 4.60
N GLN A 30 3.76 -13.37 4.81
CA GLN A 30 4.20 -12.84 6.11
C GLN A 30 3.10 -12.02 6.83
N ASP A 31 1.96 -11.76 6.16
CA ASP A 31 0.86 -10.94 6.67
C ASP A 31 0.02 -11.70 7.73
N GLU A 32 0.60 -11.85 8.92
CA GLU A 32 -0.05 -12.39 10.13
C GLU A 32 0.14 -11.47 11.36
N PRO A 33 -0.96 -10.97 11.98
CA PRO A 33 -2.35 -11.11 11.55
C PRO A 33 -2.63 -10.38 10.23
N GLU A 34 -3.70 -10.79 9.55
CA GLU A 34 -4.04 -10.26 8.23
C GLU A 34 -4.31 -8.76 8.26
N HIS A 35 -3.62 -8.03 7.39
CA HIS A 35 -3.82 -6.60 7.18
C HIS A 35 -3.67 -6.26 5.71
N LEU A 36 -2.51 -6.57 5.13
CA LEU A 36 -2.19 -6.28 3.74
C LEU A 36 -3.04 -7.14 2.79
N ARG A 37 -3.29 -8.41 3.13
CA ARG A 37 -4.16 -9.30 2.34
C ARG A 37 -5.59 -8.77 2.34
N THR A 38 -6.06 -8.26 3.48
CA THR A 38 -7.37 -7.60 3.56
C THR A 38 -7.46 -6.37 2.66
N ILE A 39 -6.42 -5.53 2.61
CA ILE A 39 -6.38 -4.38 1.69
C ILE A 39 -6.45 -4.86 0.24
N ARG A 40 -5.59 -5.82 -0.15
CA ARG A 40 -5.57 -6.40 -1.48
C ARG A 40 -6.94 -6.93 -1.89
N ASP A 41 -7.56 -7.73 -1.05
CA ASP A 41 -8.82 -8.40 -1.35
C ASP A 41 -9.95 -7.39 -1.49
N ARG A 42 -9.95 -6.29 -0.72
CA ARG A 42 -10.90 -5.19 -0.89
C ARG A 42 -10.77 -4.51 -2.26
N LEU A 43 -9.54 -4.36 -2.79
CA LEU A 43 -9.32 -3.78 -4.11
C LEU A 43 -9.74 -4.73 -5.23
N LEU A 44 -9.35 -6.00 -5.14
CA LEU A 44 -9.54 -6.98 -6.22
C LEU A 44 -10.96 -7.55 -6.27
N ASN A 45 -11.59 -7.78 -5.12
CA ASN A 45 -12.91 -8.42 -5.05
C ASN A 45 -14.08 -7.42 -5.05
N SER A 46 -13.81 -6.12 -5.16
CA SER A 46 -14.88 -5.13 -5.33
C SER A 46 -15.54 -5.28 -6.71
N HIS A 47 -16.86 -5.10 -6.76
CA HIS A 47 -17.62 -4.95 -8.01
C HIS A 47 -17.10 -3.79 -8.88
N ARG A 48 -16.31 -2.88 -8.30
CA ARG A 48 -15.69 -1.72 -8.96
C ARG A 48 -14.17 -1.85 -9.07
N SER A 49 -13.60 -3.06 -8.95
CA SER A 49 -12.14 -3.30 -8.93
C SER A 49 -11.39 -2.54 -10.03
N GLN A 50 -11.85 -2.58 -11.28
CA GLN A 50 -11.23 -1.87 -12.39
C GLN A 50 -11.20 -0.34 -12.22
N LEU A 51 -12.21 0.26 -11.58
CA LEU A 51 -12.25 1.69 -11.26
C LEU A 51 -11.33 2.01 -10.08
N LEU A 52 -11.32 1.18 -9.05
CA LEU A 52 -10.42 1.33 -7.89
C LEU A 52 -8.96 1.27 -8.31
N LEU A 53 -8.58 0.27 -9.12
CA LEU A 53 -7.21 0.10 -9.61
C LEU A 53 -6.77 1.26 -10.50
N ARG A 54 -7.68 1.83 -11.30
CA ARG A 54 -7.39 3.03 -12.11
C ARG A 54 -7.22 4.29 -11.26
N LEU A 55 -8.10 4.51 -10.29
CA LEU A 55 -7.99 5.63 -9.36
C LEU A 55 -6.71 5.53 -8.52
N TYR A 56 -6.41 4.35 -8.00
CA TYR A 56 -5.19 4.11 -7.24
C TYR A 56 -3.92 4.26 -8.09
N GLU A 57 -3.92 3.80 -9.35
CA GLU A 57 -2.82 4.08 -10.27
C GLU A 57 -2.57 5.58 -10.45
N ARG A 58 -3.65 6.36 -10.59
CA ARG A 58 -3.57 7.82 -10.71
C ARG A 58 -2.90 8.44 -9.47
N ILE A 59 -3.32 8.02 -8.28
CA ILE A 59 -2.74 8.47 -7.00
C ILE A 59 -1.24 8.13 -6.93
N LEU A 60 -0.83 6.94 -7.38
CA LEU A 60 0.59 6.56 -7.39
C LEU A 60 1.43 7.42 -8.35
N ARG A 61 0.89 7.79 -9.52
CA ARG A 61 1.60 8.59 -10.53
C ARG A 61 1.65 10.07 -10.19
N GLU A 62 0.53 10.63 -9.74
CA GLU A 62 0.39 12.05 -9.42
C GLU A 62 0.83 12.37 -7.98
N LYS A 63 1.08 11.35 -7.15
CA LYS A 63 1.34 11.40 -5.69
C LYS A 63 0.16 11.87 -4.86
N GLU A 64 -0.58 12.87 -5.35
CA GLU A 64 -1.76 13.43 -4.73
C GLU A 64 -2.81 13.72 -5.81
N VAL A 65 -4.08 13.38 -5.54
CA VAL A 65 -5.20 13.62 -6.45
C VAL A 65 -6.28 14.38 -5.71
N ILE A 66 -6.95 15.34 -6.34
CA ILE A 66 -8.08 16.06 -5.70
C ILE A 66 -9.18 15.06 -5.34
N ALA A 67 -9.68 15.12 -4.13
CA ALA A 67 -10.80 14.30 -3.68
C ALA A 67 -12.12 14.87 -4.22
N GLU A 68 -12.89 14.04 -4.91
CA GLU A 68 -14.19 14.37 -5.51
C GLU A 68 -15.36 13.67 -4.79
N ASP A 69 -15.07 12.93 -3.72
CA ASP A 69 -16.04 12.20 -2.88
C ASP A 69 -16.87 11.15 -3.66
N SER A 70 -16.29 10.62 -4.73
CA SER A 70 -16.91 9.58 -5.57
C SER A 70 -16.99 8.22 -4.85
N PRO A 71 -17.89 7.30 -5.28
CA PRO A 71 -17.99 5.98 -4.66
C PRO A 71 -16.68 5.15 -4.67
N PRO A 72 -15.87 5.13 -5.75
CA PRO A 72 -14.56 4.48 -5.72
C PRO A 72 -13.58 5.09 -4.70
N GLU A 73 -13.61 6.41 -4.50
CA GLU A 73 -12.78 7.05 -3.48
C GLU A 73 -13.16 6.61 -2.08
N LYS A 74 -14.46 6.54 -1.79
CA LYS A 74 -14.96 6.05 -0.50
C LYS A 74 -14.51 4.62 -0.24
N GLU A 75 -14.57 3.75 -1.23
CA GLU A 75 -14.07 2.38 -1.11
C GLU A 75 -12.55 2.32 -0.87
N LEU A 76 -11.75 3.12 -1.59
CA LEU A 76 -10.31 3.22 -1.33
C LEU A 76 -10.01 3.75 0.08
N LEU A 77 -10.75 4.76 0.55
CA LEU A 77 -10.60 5.28 1.92
C LEU A 77 -10.96 4.22 2.97
N LEU A 78 -12.05 3.47 2.75
CA LEU A 78 -12.47 2.37 3.63
C LEU A 78 -11.50 1.19 3.61
N SER A 79 -10.69 1.04 2.56
CA SER A 79 -9.60 0.06 2.56
C SER A 79 -8.43 0.46 3.46
N GLY A 80 -8.30 1.75 3.81
CA GLY A 80 -7.16 2.28 4.56
C GLY A 80 -5.88 2.42 3.73
N LEU A 81 -5.91 2.06 2.44
CA LEU A 81 -4.78 2.20 1.50
C LEU A 81 -4.44 3.66 1.24
N VAL A 82 -5.47 4.51 1.16
CA VAL A 82 -5.34 5.95 0.92
C VAL A 82 -6.04 6.73 2.03
N ILE A 83 -5.63 7.97 2.21
CA ILE A 83 -6.29 8.93 3.10
C ILE A 83 -6.67 10.19 2.34
N LYS A 84 -7.70 10.87 2.85
CA LYS A 84 -8.09 12.22 2.41
C LYS A 84 -7.49 13.22 3.40
N ASP A 85 -6.60 14.07 2.92
CA ASP A 85 -5.90 15.08 3.71
C ASP A 85 -5.96 16.43 2.98
N GLN A 86 -6.51 17.45 3.63
CA GLN A 86 -6.68 18.81 3.04
C GLN A 86 -7.35 18.83 1.65
N GLY A 87 -8.27 17.89 1.38
CA GLY A 87 -8.95 17.78 0.08
C GLY A 87 -8.22 16.96 -0.98
N TRP A 88 -7.10 16.32 -0.62
CA TRP A 88 -6.29 15.48 -1.50
C TRP A 88 -6.30 14.03 -1.05
N LEU A 89 -6.26 13.12 -2.02
CA LEU A 89 -6.08 11.69 -1.83
C LEU A 89 -4.61 11.35 -2.02
N ARG A 90 -4.04 10.67 -1.02
CA ARG A 90 -2.66 10.18 -1.05
C ARG A 90 -2.54 8.81 -0.40
N VAL A 91 -1.51 8.05 -0.75
CA VAL A 91 -1.24 6.76 -0.12
C VAL A 91 -0.97 6.97 1.38
N HIS A 92 -1.60 6.17 2.22
CA HIS A 92 -1.59 6.37 3.67
C HIS A 92 -0.24 6.02 4.30
N ASN A 93 0.38 4.93 3.85
CA ASN A 93 1.60 4.39 4.44
C ASN A 93 2.63 4.07 3.34
N PRO A 94 3.90 4.51 3.46
CA PRO A 94 4.97 4.17 2.53
C PRO A 94 5.15 2.66 2.32
N ILE A 95 4.88 1.83 3.33
CA ILE A 95 4.90 0.37 3.20
C ILE A 95 3.83 -0.10 2.22
N TYR A 96 2.62 0.46 2.29
CA TYR A 96 1.55 0.12 1.34
C TYR A 96 1.94 0.56 -0.07
N GLN A 97 2.56 1.73 -0.21
CA GLN A 97 3.06 2.21 -1.50
C GLN A 97 4.16 1.30 -2.06
N ALA A 98 5.06 0.78 -1.22
CA ALA A 98 6.11 -0.14 -1.64
C ALA A 98 5.56 -1.50 -2.08
N ILE A 99 4.51 -1.98 -1.43
CA ILE A 99 3.86 -3.27 -1.71
C ILE A 99 2.89 -3.17 -2.90
N PHE A 100 1.91 -2.27 -2.82
CA PHE A 100 0.92 -2.00 -3.85
C PHE A 100 1.45 -0.95 -4.82
N ASN A 101 2.63 -1.19 -5.39
CA ASN A 101 3.28 -0.29 -6.33
C ASN A 101 2.76 -0.48 -7.77
N LEU A 102 3.34 0.25 -8.73
CA LEU A 102 2.96 0.16 -10.15
C LEU A 102 3.17 -1.24 -10.74
N ASP A 103 4.20 -1.98 -10.31
CA ASP A 103 4.46 -3.35 -10.78
C ASP A 103 3.42 -4.33 -10.25
N TRP A 104 3.04 -4.19 -8.98
CA TRP A 104 1.93 -4.96 -8.40
C TRP A 104 0.62 -4.67 -9.14
N LEU A 105 0.32 -3.39 -9.42
CA LEU A 105 -0.86 -3.00 -10.19
C LEU A 105 -0.89 -3.57 -11.60
N ALA A 106 0.25 -3.60 -12.29
CA ALA A 106 0.34 -4.18 -13.62
C ALA A 106 -0.06 -5.66 -13.61
N ARG A 107 0.45 -6.44 -12.64
CA ARG A 107 0.07 -7.86 -12.45
C ARG A 107 -1.40 -8.02 -12.09
N ALA A 108 -1.91 -7.18 -11.18
CA ALA A 108 -3.28 -7.22 -10.71
C ALA A 108 -4.32 -6.96 -11.82
N LYS A 109 -3.99 -6.13 -12.82
CA LYS A 109 -4.87 -5.85 -13.96
C LYS A 109 -4.84 -6.93 -15.05
N SER A 110 -3.82 -7.79 -15.05
CA SER A 110 -3.68 -8.88 -16.02
C SER A 110 -4.34 -10.19 -15.57
N THR A 111 -4.87 -10.22 -14.35
CA THR A 111 -5.61 -11.36 -13.76
C THR A 111 -7.10 -11.12 -13.92
#